data_AF-T0K1R2-F1
#
_entry.id   AF-T0K1R2-F1
#
_cell.length_a   1.000
_cell.length_b   1.000
_cell.length_c   1.000
_cell.angle_alpha   90.00
_cell.angle_beta   90.00
_cell.angle_gamma   90.00
#
_symmetry.space_group_name_H-M   'P 1'
#
loop_
_entity.id
_entity.type
_entity.pdbx_description
1 polymer ?
#
loop_
_entity_poly.entity_id
_entity_poly.type
_entity_poly.pdbx_seq_one_letter_code
_entity_poly.pdbx_strand_id
1 'polypeptide(L)'
;MAESLATFQGNCHCGANRYEVQLPVLPQLVICDCSLCAKKGYVWIYDAEDKLKITRGCNSDLLTSYTSSRGEALEHEFCSTCGTGLFGTHTSGVQAGKRGISLRPLISGIPGIFLKGKEVVTLDSSGELAAYPGSLSIVETLSESASSPPKVNATPPEATEEHPKLYNGSCECGAVQLALRSKPLEKVEIKEDNCSICIRNGAVGVYPHRSQVTIVGKDSTKEYQFGRKFNGAPFCKTCGVHCFGNLYGPPQSIVDRLPEAKREFVRKQLEIQPLNVRMLNEVHWEGLDIKWANEGTEGYTLSD
;
A
#
# COMPACT_ATOMS: atom_id res chain seq x y z
N MET A 1 -35.32 1.66 8.36
CA MET A 1 -35.02 0.61 9.37
C MET A 1 -33.55 0.77 9.72
N ALA A 2 -33.18 0.79 11.01
CA ALA A 2 -31.78 0.87 11.39
C ALA A 2 -31.06 -0.41 10.92
N GLU A 3 -29.99 -0.25 10.16
CA GLU A 3 -29.18 -1.36 9.68
C GLU A 3 -28.49 -2.06 10.86
N SER A 4 -28.49 -3.39 10.89
CA SER A 4 -27.89 -4.16 11.97
C SER A 4 -26.37 -4.04 11.95
N LEU A 5 -25.77 -3.64 13.08
CA LEU A 5 -24.32 -3.52 13.23
C LEU A 5 -23.69 -4.85 13.63
N ALA A 6 -22.49 -5.12 13.11
CA ALA A 6 -21.61 -6.20 13.52
C ALA A 6 -20.31 -5.62 14.10
N THR A 7 -19.65 -6.37 15.00
CA THR A 7 -18.36 -5.97 15.57
C THR A 7 -17.23 -6.55 14.74
N PHE A 8 -16.31 -5.69 14.28
CA PHE A 8 -15.14 -6.06 13.50
C PHE A 8 -13.86 -5.76 14.28
N GLN A 9 -12.88 -6.65 14.12
CA GLN A 9 -11.56 -6.51 14.75
C GLN A 9 -10.57 -5.95 13.74
N GLY A 10 -9.84 -4.91 14.14
CA GLY A 10 -8.80 -4.28 13.33
C GLY A 10 -7.44 -4.32 14.01
N ASN A 11 -6.39 -4.58 13.23
CA ASN A 11 -5.02 -4.50 13.74
C ASN A 11 -4.00 -4.13 12.67
N CYS A 12 -2.99 -3.35 13.06
CA CYS A 12 -1.80 -3.17 12.25
C CYS A 12 -1.05 -4.51 12.10
N HIS A 13 -0.20 -4.64 11.10
CA HIS A 13 0.44 -5.92 10.80
C HIS A 13 1.28 -6.48 11.96
N CYS A 14 2.02 -5.64 12.69
CA CYS A 14 2.79 -6.09 13.85
C CYS A 14 1.92 -6.37 15.11
N GLY A 15 0.64 -5.99 15.08
CA GLY A 15 -0.31 -6.22 16.17
C GLY A 15 -0.08 -5.35 17.43
N ALA A 16 0.76 -4.31 17.35
CA ALA A 16 0.95 -3.33 18.43
C ALA A 16 -0.28 -2.42 18.60
N ASN A 17 -0.95 -2.11 17.49
CA ASN A 17 -2.16 -1.29 17.41
C ASN A 17 -3.35 -2.20 17.08
N ARG A 18 -4.33 -2.26 17.96
CA ARG A 18 -5.54 -3.11 17.87
C ARG A 18 -6.77 -2.35 18.33
N TYR A 19 -7.89 -2.61 17.67
CA TYR A 19 -9.16 -1.97 17.96
C TYR A 19 -10.34 -2.83 17.53
N GLU A 20 -11.49 -2.53 18.10
CA GLU A 20 -12.80 -3.03 17.73
C GLU A 20 -13.60 -1.88 17.13
N VAL A 21 -14.40 -2.14 16.10
CA VAL A 21 -15.33 -1.15 15.55
C VAL A 21 -16.66 -1.82 15.23
N GLN A 22 -17.78 -1.16 15.57
CA GLN A 22 -19.10 -1.59 15.15
C GLN A 22 -19.49 -0.92 13.83
N LEU A 23 -19.79 -1.72 12.81
CA LEU A 23 -20.13 -1.26 11.47
C LEU A 23 -21.34 -2.03 10.94
N PRO A 24 -22.10 -1.49 9.98
CA PRO A 24 -22.97 -2.31 9.15
C PRO A 24 -22.20 -3.48 8.53
N VAL A 25 -22.89 -4.58 8.21
CA VAL A 25 -22.26 -5.75 7.56
C VAL A 25 -21.63 -5.36 6.22
N LEU A 26 -22.23 -4.38 5.53
CA LEU A 26 -21.71 -3.77 4.30
C LEU A 26 -21.57 -2.26 4.52
N PRO A 27 -20.47 -1.79 5.14
CA PRO A 27 -20.28 -0.36 5.35
C PRO A 27 -20.03 0.34 4.00
N GLN A 28 -20.39 1.62 3.92
CA GLN A 28 -20.00 2.45 2.78
C GLN A 28 -18.47 2.57 2.74
N LEU A 29 -17.89 2.20 1.61
CA LEU A 29 -16.45 2.28 1.36
C LEU A 29 -16.15 3.51 0.52
N VAL A 30 -15.21 4.32 0.99
CA VAL A 30 -14.80 5.55 0.35
C VAL A 30 -13.36 5.46 -0.12
N ILE A 31 -13.14 5.66 -1.41
CA ILE A 31 -11.81 5.89 -1.97
C ILE A 31 -11.66 7.39 -2.20
N CYS A 32 -10.59 7.97 -1.64
CA CYS A 32 -10.22 9.36 -1.89
C CYS A 32 -9.14 9.40 -2.98
N ASP A 33 -9.26 10.38 -3.86
CA ASP A 33 -8.39 10.63 -5.00
C ASP A 33 -7.14 11.48 -4.69
N CYS A 34 -6.97 11.91 -3.44
CA CYS A 34 -5.78 12.66 -3.06
C CYS A 34 -4.51 11.82 -3.24
N SER A 35 -3.38 12.50 -3.43
CA SER A 35 -2.09 11.88 -3.76
C SER A 35 -1.64 10.91 -2.67
N LEU A 36 -1.77 11.30 -1.40
CA LEU A 36 -1.40 10.43 -0.29
C LEU A 36 -2.32 9.21 -0.18
N CYS A 37 -3.64 9.37 -0.36
CA CYS A 37 -4.59 8.26 -0.35
C CYS A 37 -4.29 7.26 -1.46
N ALA A 38 -4.03 7.74 -2.68
CA ALA A 38 -3.65 6.90 -3.81
C ALA A 38 -2.33 6.16 -3.56
N LYS A 39 -1.30 6.84 -3.02
CA LYS A 39 0.01 6.25 -2.71
C LYS A 39 -0.05 5.22 -1.58
N LYS A 40 -0.88 5.45 -0.56
CA LYS A 40 -1.12 4.54 0.57
C LYS A 40 -2.14 3.44 0.24
N GLY A 41 -2.86 3.59 -0.87
CA GLY A 41 -3.94 2.71 -1.27
C GLY A 41 -5.10 2.68 -0.28
N TYR A 42 -5.37 3.78 0.43
CA TYR A 42 -6.41 3.78 1.46
C TYR A 42 -7.80 3.46 0.88
N VAL A 43 -8.57 2.71 1.66
CA VAL A 43 -10.01 2.57 1.53
C VAL A 43 -10.59 2.91 2.89
N TRP A 44 -11.41 3.94 2.94
CA TRP A 44 -11.92 4.55 4.16
C TRP A 44 -13.33 4.09 4.46
N ILE A 45 -13.63 3.98 5.75
CA ILE A 45 -14.97 3.93 6.29
C ILE A 45 -15.12 5.15 7.19
N TYR A 46 -16.13 5.96 6.91
CA TYR A 46 -16.50 7.11 7.74
C TYR A 46 -17.72 6.76 8.61
N ASP A 47 -18.04 7.62 9.59
CA ASP A 47 -19.21 7.52 10.47
C ASP A 47 -19.22 6.30 11.43
N ALA A 48 -18.02 5.91 11.87
CA ALA A 48 -17.81 4.81 12.82
C ALA A 48 -16.93 5.18 14.03
N GLU A 49 -16.61 6.47 14.19
CA GLU A 49 -15.72 6.95 15.24
C GLU A 49 -16.30 6.74 16.64
N ASP A 50 -17.59 7.02 16.83
CA ASP A 50 -18.33 6.80 18.08
C ASP A 50 -18.41 5.32 18.49
N LYS A 51 -18.15 4.43 17.53
CA LYS A 51 -18.20 2.96 17.67
C LYS A 51 -16.81 2.33 17.69
N LEU A 52 -15.75 3.13 17.62
CA LEU A 52 -14.37 2.67 17.68
C LEU A 52 -13.93 2.51 19.13
N LYS A 53 -13.47 1.32 19.47
CA LYS A 53 -12.90 0.99 20.78
C LYS A 53 -11.46 0.50 20.62
N ILE A 54 -10.52 1.28 21.13
CA ILE A 54 -9.11 0.86 21.15
C ILE A 54 -8.94 -0.26 22.17
N THR A 55 -8.39 -1.39 21.74
CA THR A 55 -8.13 -2.55 22.61
C THR A 55 -6.65 -2.69 22.96
N ARG A 56 -5.75 -2.12 22.15
CA ARG A 56 -4.31 -2.04 22.43
C ARG A 56 -3.63 -0.96 21.59
N GLY A 57 -2.74 -0.18 22.21
CA GLY A 57 -1.90 0.78 21.49
C GLY A 57 -2.73 1.90 20.89
N CYS A 58 -2.53 2.20 19.60
CA CYS A 58 -3.19 3.28 18.87
C CYS A 58 -3.04 4.65 19.53
N ASN A 59 -1.86 4.91 20.10
CA ASN A 59 -1.50 6.18 20.74
C ASN A 59 -0.31 6.83 20.02
N SER A 60 0.06 8.04 20.43
CA SER A 60 1.14 8.83 19.83
C SER A 60 2.51 8.16 19.85
N ASP A 61 2.75 7.18 20.72
CA ASP A 61 4.03 6.45 20.78
C ASP A 61 4.14 5.37 19.69
N LEU A 62 3.00 4.85 19.24
CA LEU A 62 2.88 3.73 18.31
C LEU A 62 2.32 4.13 16.95
N LEU A 63 1.79 5.34 16.83
CA LEU A 63 1.30 5.95 15.62
C LEU A 63 2.21 7.09 15.18
N THR A 64 2.34 7.26 13.88
CA THR A 64 2.94 8.43 13.26
C THR A 64 1.87 9.12 12.44
N SER A 65 1.72 10.43 12.65
CA SER A 65 0.78 11.27 11.92
C SER A 65 1.49 12.01 10.79
N TYR A 66 0.81 12.18 9.66
CA TYR A 66 1.31 12.97 8.55
C TYR A 66 0.16 13.66 7.83
N THR A 67 0.29 14.96 7.62
CA THR A 67 -0.61 15.78 6.80
C THR A 67 0.18 16.24 5.58
N SER A 68 -0.38 16.05 4.39
CA SER A 68 0.29 16.52 3.18
C SER A 68 0.31 18.04 3.14
N SER A 69 1.47 18.62 2.83
CA SER A 69 1.61 20.06 2.62
C SER A 69 0.97 20.55 1.32
N ARG A 70 0.33 19.66 0.56
CA ARG A 70 -0.15 19.93 -0.80
C ARG A 70 -1.66 20.20 -0.89
N GLY A 71 -2.22 20.75 0.18
CA GLY A 71 -3.63 21.16 0.22
C GLY A 71 -4.60 20.02 0.55
N GLU A 72 -4.10 18.85 0.95
CA GLU A 72 -4.95 17.74 1.39
C GLU A 72 -5.43 18.02 2.82
N ALA A 73 -6.74 17.97 3.04
CA ALA A 73 -7.39 18.28 4.32
C ALA A 73 -7.47 17.07 5.26
N LEU A 74 -6.55 16.09 5.17
CA LEU A 74 -6.61 14.84 5.91
C LEU A 74 -5.26 14.56 6.59
N GLU A 75 -5.27 14.48 7.91
CA GLU A 75 -4.13 13.97 8.70
C GLU A 75 -4.22 12.45 8.75
N HIS A 76 -3.17 11.75 8.32
CA HIS A 76 -3.13 10.29 8.27
C HIS A 76 -2.32 9.70 9.41
N GLU A 77 -2.85 8.69 10.08
CA GLU A 77 -2.18 7.97 11.16
C GLU A 77 -1.80 6.55 10.72
N PHE A 78 -0.52 6.19 10.85
CA PHE A 78 -0.02 4.86 10.53
C PHE A 78 0.86 4.29 11.64
N CYS A 79 0.95 2.97 11.71
CA CYS A 79 1.79 2.30 12.70
C CYS A 79 3.26 2.64 12.47
N SER A 80 3.90 3.23 13.49
CA SER A 80 5.33 3.60 13.45
C SER A 80 6.26 2.41 13.28
N THR A 81 5.77 1.18 13.47
CA THR A 81 6.56 -0.07 13.36
C THR A 81 6.45 -0.73 12.00
N CYS A 82 5.25 -0.89 11.44
CA CYS A 82 5.02 -1.67 10.22
C CYS A 82 4.40 -0.88 9.06
N GLY A 83 4.18 0.43 9.21
CA GLY A 83 3.68 1.29 8.13
C GLY A 83 2.20 1.15 7.78
N THR A 84 1.50 0.15 8.37
CA THR A 84 0.06 -0.04 8.18
C THR A 84 -0.69 1.22 8.56
N GLY A 85 -1.46 1.78 7.63
CA GLY A 85 -2.32 2.93 7.91
C GLY A 85 -3.58 2.49 8.64
N LEU A 86 -3.97 3.21 9.69
CA LEU A 86 -5.10 2.83 10.56
C LEU A 86 -6.24 3.84 10.48
N PHE A 87 -5.91 5.12 10.61
CA PHE A 87 -6.91 6.18 10.78
C PHE A 87 -6.53 7.39 9.93
N GLY A 88 -7.50 8.27 9.71
CA GLY A 88 -7.26 9.62 9.23
C GLY A 88 -8.30 10.59 9.75
N THR A 89 -7.93 11.83 10.00
CA THR A 89 -8.83 12.85 10.55
C THR A 89 -8.84 14.06 9.62
N HIS A 90 -10.02 14.44 9.15
CA HIS A 90 -10.17 15.61 8.29
C HIS A 90 -9.86 16.88 9.10
N THR A 91 -8.89 17.67 8.66
CA THR A 91 -8.41 18.86 9.37
C THR A 91 -9.13 20.14 8.96
N SER A 92 -9.79 20.15 7.79
CA SER A 92 -10.48 21.33 7.25
C SER A 92 -11.57 20.92 6.24
N GLY A 93 -12.35 21.90 5.77
CA GLY A 93 -13.43 21.67 4.80
C GLY A 93 -14.72 21.15 5.42
N VAL A 94 -15.67 20.71 4.58
CA VAL A 94 -17.01 20.27 5.02
C VAL A 94 -16.99 19.02 5.88
N GLN A 95 -15.90 18.24 5.82
CA GLN A 95 -15.70 17.05 6.63
C GLN A 95 -14.82 17.28 7.86
N ALA A 96 -14.44 18.53 8.18
CA ALA A 96 -13.55 18.84 9.29
C ALA A 96 -13.99 18.15 10.61
N GLY A 97 -13.04 17.51 11.28
CA GLY A 97 -13.26 16.73 12.50
C GLY A 97 -13.73 15.29 12.27
N LYS A 98 -14.18 14.92 11.06
CA LYS A 98 -14.56 13.52 10.79
C LYS A 98 -13.33 12.62 10.76
N ARG A 99 -13.39 11.52 11.52
CA ARG A 99 -12.38 10.46 11.50
C ARG A 99 -12.79 9.31 10.57
N GLY A 100 -11.89 8.95 9.67
CA GLY A 100 -11.94 7.76 8.84
C GLY A 100 -11.15 6.60 9.47
N ILE A 101 -11.69 5.39 9.35
CA ILE A 101 -11.03 4.14 9.72
C ILE A 101 -10.65 3.41 8.44
N SER A 102 -9.39 2.96 8.32
CA SER A 102 -8.98 2.19 7.16
C SER A 102 -9.66 0.81 7.18
N LEU A 103 -10.19 0.41 6.04
CA LEU A 103 -10.74 -0.93 5.80
C LEU A 103 -9.65 -2.01 5.85
N ARG A 104 -8.43 -1.68 5.40
CA ARG A 104 -7.38 -2.68 5.14
C ARG A 104 -6.92 -3.46 6.38
N PRO A 105 -6.80 -2.85 7.57
CA PRO A 105 -6.56 -3.56 8.83
C PRO A 105 -7.71 -4.44 9.32
N LEU A 106 -8.93 -4.28 8.79
CA LEU A 106 -10.15 -5.02 9.17
C LEU A 106 -10.38 -6.29 8.32
N ILE A 107 -9.56 -6.52 7.28
CA ILE A 107 -9.84 -7.51 6.22
C ILE A 107 -10.04 -8.95 6.71
N SER A 108 -9.44 -9.35 7.82
CA SER A 108 -9.68 -10.68 8.40
C SER A 108 -11.08 -10.86 9.01
N GLY A 109 -11.79 -9.77 9.32
CA GLY A 109 -13.09 -9.81 9.98
C GLY A 109 -14.28 -9.55 9.07
N ILE A 110 -14.07 -9.08 7.83
CA ILE A 110 -15.14 -8.69 6.90
C ILE A 110 -15.20 -9.72 5.76
N PRO A 111 -16.24 -10.57 5.70
CA PRO A 111 -16.43 -11.52 4.60
C PRO A 111 -16.57 -10.81 3.25
N GLY A 112 -15.90 -11.31 2.21
CA GLY A 112 -16.10 -10.84 0.83
C GLY A 112 -15.48 -9.47 0.50
N ILE A 113 -14.41 -9.08 1.19
CA ILE A 113 -13.76 -7.77 1.11
C ILE A 113 -12.80 -7.55 -0.08
N PHE A 114 -12.66 -8.55 -0.95
CA PHE A 114 -11.95 -8.32 -2.21
C PHE A 114 -12.83 -7.41 -3.08
N LEU A 115 -12.35 -6.20 -3.40
CA LEU A 115 -13.12 -5.13 -4.04
C LEU A 115 -13.62 -5.46 -5.45
N LYS A 116 -13.09 -6.52 -6.08
CA LYS A 116 -13.54 -7.01 -7.37
C LYS A 116 -15.00 -7.48 -7.27
N GLY A 117 -15.92 -6.71 -7.86
CA GLY A 117 -17.35 -7.02 -7.92
C GLY A 117 -18.21 -6.42 -6.80
N LYS A 118 -17.77 -5.34 -6.13
CA LYS A 118 -18.55 -4.60 -5.13
C LYS A 118 -18.86 -3.18 -5.60
N GLU A 119 -20.02 -2.64 -5.18
CA GLU A 119 -20.33 -1.21 -5.31
C GLU A 119 -19.46 -0.42 -4.34
N VAL A 120 -18.52 0.35 -4.87
CA VAL A 120 -17.66 1.28 -4.12
C VAL A 120 -18.12 2.69 -4.45
N VAL A 121 -17.95 3.63 -3.53
CA VAL A 121 -18.15 5.06 -3.83
C VAL A 121 -16.80 5.79 -3.74
N THR A 122 -16.60 6.77 -4.60
CA THR A 122 -15.44 7.67 -4.55
C THR A 122 -15.85 8.98 -3.89
N LEU A 123 -14.92 9.59 -3.16
CA LEU A 123 -15.05 10.91 -2.58
C LEU A 123 -13.97 11.80 -3.19
N ASP A 124 -14.39 12.82 -3.92
CA ASP A 124 -13.49 13.79 -4.52
C ASP A 124 -13.21 14.97 -3.57
N SER A 125 -12.35 15.89 -4.03
CA SER A 125 -11.98 17.10 -3.29
C SER A 125 -13.13 18.06 -2.97
N SER A 126 -14.31 17.91 -3.57
CA SER A 126 -15.52 18.67 -3.25
C SER A 126 -16.32 18.08 -2.08
N GLY A 127 -16.03 16.82 -1.73
CA GLY A 127 -16.75 16.09 -0.69
C GLY A 127 -18.02 15.40 -1.19
N GLU A 128 -18.28 15.39 -2.51
CA GLU A 128 -19.39 14.66 -3.11
C GLU A 128 -19.06 13.16 -3.27
N LEU A 129 -20.07 12.31 -2.99
CA LEU A 129 -19.97 10.87 -3.16
C LEU A 129 -20.52 10.47 -4.54
N ALA A 130 -19.70 9.80 -5.34
CA ALA A 130 -20.10 9.25 -6.63
C ALA A 130 -19.86 7.73 -6.69
N ALA A 131 -20.59 7.01 -7.53
CA ALA A 131 -20.30 5.60 -7.79
C ALA A 131 -18.87 5.47 -8.35
N TYR A 132 -18.06 4.60 -7.76
CA TYR A 132 -16.70 4.35 -8.20
C TYR A 132 -16.75 3.46 -9.47
N PRO A 133 -16.27 3.95 -10.63
CA PRO A 133 -16.42 3.23 -11.90
C PRO A 133 -15.37 2.13 -12.10
N GLY A 134 -14.32 2.11 -11.28
CA GLY A 134 -13.16 1.26 -11.50
C GLY A 134 -13.32 -0.16 -10.97
N SER A 135 -12.46 -1.05 -11.46
CA SER A 135 -12.45 -2.47 -11.05
C SER A 135 -11.47 -2.77 -9.90
N LEU A 136 -10.76 -1.74 -9.41
CA LEU A 136 -9.57 -1.83 -8.56
C LEU A 136 -9.71 -1.03 -7.26
N SER A 137 -8.85 -1.31 -6.28
CA SER A 137 -8.79 -0.57 -5.01
C SER A 137 -8.10 0.81 -5.11
N ILE A 138 -8.27 1.53 -6.21
CA ILE A 138 -7.47 2.73 -6.57
C ILE A 138 -8.26 3.76 -7.35
N VAL A 139 -7.96 5.05 -7.21
CA VAL A 139 -8.52 6.01 -8.16
C VAL A 139 -7.80 5.86 -9.51
N GLU A 140 -8.55 5.55 -10.57
CA GLU A 140 -8.01 5.29 -11.92
C GLU A 140 -7.48 6.57 -12.58
N THR A 141 -8.05 7.72 -12.22
CA THR A 141 -7.60 9.07 -12.61
C THR A 141 -7.56 9.98 -11.38
N LEU A 142 -6.38 10.47 -10.98
CA LEU A 142 -6.26 11.45 -9.90
C LEU A 142 -6.95 12.76 -10.31
N SER A 143 -7.66 13.42 -9.40
CA SER A 143 -8.25 14.73 -9.69
C SER A 143 -7.17 15.76 -10.04
N GLU A 144 -7.54 16.73 -10.87
CA GLU A 144 -6.66 17.86 -11.22
C GLU A 144 -6.23 18.70 -10.00
N SER A 145 -6.94 18.56 -8.88
CA SER A 145 -6.60 19.18 -7.59
C SER A 145 -5.48 18.44 -6.84
N ALA A 146 -5.08 17.23 -7.26
CA ALA A 146 -3.87 16.58 -6.79
C ALA A 146 -2.66 17.37 -7.29
N SER A 147 -2.11 18.20 -6.41
CA SER A 147 -0.85 18.94 -6.57
C SER A 147 0.24 18.16 -7.35
N SER A 148 1.05 18.89 -8.12
CA SER A 148 2.16 18.30 -8.88
C SER A 148 3.06 17.42 -7.98
N PRO A 149 3.44 16.22 -8.47
CA PRO A 149 4.26 15.30 -7.68
C PRO A 149 5.65 15.92 -7.37
N PRO A 150 6.30 15.50 -6.28
CA PRO A 150 7.65 15.94 -5.96
C PRO A 150 8.62 15.70 -7.13
N LYS A 151 9.52 16.67 -7.36
CA LYS A 151 10.58 16.51 -8.37
C LYS A 151 11.47 15.32 -8.01
N VAL A 152 11.60 14.39 -8.94
CA VAL A 152 12.43 13.19 -8.80
C VAL A 152 13.86 13.51 -9.27
N ASN A 153 14.83 13.30 -8.39
CA ASN A 153 16.26 13.48 -8.64
C ASN A 153 17.01 12.14 -8.77
N ALA A 154 16.29 11.01 -8.76
CA ALA A 154 16.89 9.70 -8.99
C ALA A 154 17.45 9.63 -10.42
N THR A 155 18.73 9.30 -10.55
CA THR A 155 19.38 9.13 -11.86
C THR A 155 18.68 8.01 -12.63
N PRO A 156 18.14 8.27 -13.84
CA PRO A 156 17.50 7.24 -14.64
C PRO A 156 18.50 6.12 -14.99
N PRO A 157 18.11 4.85 -14.83
CA PRO A 157 18.85 3.74 -15.42
C PRO A 157 18.95 3.90 -16.94
N GLU A 158 19.98 3.29 -17.53
CA GLU A 158 20.19 3.31 -18.98
C GLU A 158 18.99 2.67 -19.71
N ALA A 159 18.59 3.30 -20.82
CA ALA A 159 17.56 2.74 -21.67
C ALA A 159 18.14 1.60 -22.51
N THR A 160 17.37 0.53 -22.67
CA THR A 160 17.69 -0.55 -23.61
C THR A 160 16.53 -0.72 -24.58
N GLU A 161 16.75 -1.46 -25.69
CA GLU A 161 15.65 -1.82 -26.61
C GLU A 161 14.52 -2.57 -25.88
N GLU A 162 14.88 -3.40 -24.89
CA GLU A 162 13.91 -4.15 -24.10
C GLU A 162 13.21 -3.28 -23.04
N HIS A 163 13.87 -2.26 -22.50
CA HIS A 163 13.37 -1.41 -21.42
C HIS A 163 13.43 0.09 -21.78
N PRO A 164 12.64 0.53 -22.77
CA PRO A 164 12.77 1.87 -23.33
C PRO A 164 12.09 2.95 -22.48
N LYS A 165 11.05 2.61 -21.70
CA LYS A 165 10.25 3.61 -20.98
C LYS A 165 10.83 3.91 -19.59
N LEU A 166 10.86 5.20 -19.25
CA LEU A 166 11.24 5.69 -17.92
C LEU A 166 9.98 6.03 -17.12
N TYR A 167 9.92 5.54 -15.89
CA TYR A 167 8.90 5.89 -14.91
C TYR A 167 9.58 6.51 -13.68
N ASN A 168 9.19 7.73 -13.35
CA ASN A 168 9.67 8.42 -12.16
C ASN A 168 8.63 8.29 -11.04
N GLY A 169 9.09 8.19 -9.80
CA GLY A 169 8.20 8.04 -8.66
C GLY A 169 8.79 8.61 -7.38
N SER A 170 7.90 8.87 -6.43
CA SER A 170 8.28 9.28 -5.07
C SER A 170 7.24 8.90 -4.04
N CYS A 171 7.65 8.81 -2.78
CA CYS A 171 6.70 8.79 -1.67
C CYS A 171 6.04 10.16 -1.54
N GLU A 172 4.96 10.24 -0.77
CA GLU A 172 4.21 11.49 -0.62
C GLU A 172 5.08 12.68 -0.22
N CYS A 173 5.92 12.58 0.81
CA CYS A 173 6.77 13.70 1.24
C CYS A 173 8.00 13.96 0.33
N GLY A 174 8.21 13.14 -0.71
CA GLY A 174 9.36 13.26 -1.62
C GLY A 174 10.71 12.77 -1.09
N ALA A 175 10.80 12.35 0.19
CA ALA A 175 12.06 11.88 0.80
C ALA A 175 12.61 10.59 0.20
N VAL A 176 11.72 9.72 -0.30
CA VAL A 176 12.08 8.50 -1.03
C VAL A 176 11.67 8.69 -2.48
N GLN A 177 12.61 8.47 -3.40
CA GLN A 177 12.42 8.70 -4.82
C GLN A 177 12.94 7.50 -5.61
N LEU A 178 12.36 7.24 -6.77
CA LEU A 178 12.81 6.15 -7.63
C LEU A 178 12.64 6.47 -9.11
N ALA A 179 13.47 5.82 -9.92
CA ALA A 179 13.40 5.81 -11.37
C ALA A 179 13.45 4.36 -11.84
N LEU A 180 12.50 3.97 -12.69
CA LEU A 180 12.35 2.63 -13.25
C LEU A 180 12.46 2.69 -14.78
N ARG A 181 13.36 1.91 -15.37
CA ARG A 181 13.33 1.60 -16.80
C ARG A 181 12.64 0.28 -17.04
N SER A 182 11.61 0.27 -17.87
CA SER A 182 10.84 -0.95 -18.13
C SER A 182 10.27 -0.99 -19.53
N LYS A 183 9.70 -2.13 -19.90
CA LYS A 183 8.64 -2.19 -20.92
C LYS A 183 7.47 -1.30 -20.46
N PRO A 184 6.58 -0.89 -21.38
CA PRO A 184 5.31 -0.28 -20.97
C PRO A 184 4.63 -1.12 -19.88
N LEU A 185 4.12 -0.47 -18.83
CA LEU A 185 3.55 -1.16 -17.65
C LEU A 185 2.39 -2.10 -18.02
N GLU A 186 1.69 -1.82 -19.11
CA GLU A 186 0.62 -2.65 -19.68
C GLU A 186 1.16 -3.99 -20.23
N LYS A 187 2.47 -4.10 -20.44
CA LYS A 187 3.17 -5.28 -20.96
C LYS A 187 4.04 -5.97 -19.91
N VAL A 188 4.00 -5.53 -18.65
CA VAL A 188 4.71 -6.19 -17.55
C VAL A 188 3.72 -6.79 -16.57
N GLU A 189 4.16 -7.83 -15.87
CA GLU A 189 3.34 -8.41 -14.82
C GLU A 189 3.29 -7.49 -13.62
N ILE A 190 2.08 -7.05 -13.28
CA ILE A 190 1.75 -6.27 -12.09
C ILE A 190 0.82 -7.10 -11.22
N LYS A 191 1.11 -7.17 -9.92
CA LYS A 191 0.36 -8.01 -8.98
C LYS A 191 -0.20 -7.20 -7.81
N GLU A 192 -1.43 -7.50 -7.40
CA GLU A 192 -1.92 -7.19 -6.05
C GLU A 192 -1.95 -8.50 -5.26
N ASP A 193 -1.01 -8.64 -4.32
CA ASP A 193 -0.87 -9.85 -3.53
C ASP A 193 -1.81 -9.85 -2.33
N ASN A 194 -2.35 -11.01 -2.00
CA ASN A 194 -3.23 -11.18 -0.84
C ASN A 194 -2.48 -11.42 0.49
N CYS A 195 -1.15 -11.25 0.48
CA CYS A 195 -0.33 -11.42 1.66
C CYS A 195 -0.75 -10.43 2.77
N SER A 196 -0.64 -10.83 4.04
CA SER A 196 -1.19 -10.04 5.17
C SER A 196 -0.66 -8.61 5.27
N ILE A 197 0.61 -8.37 4.90
CA ILE A 197 1.22 -7.03 4.86
C ILE A 197 0.83 -6.27 3.59
N CYS A 198 0.75 -6.98 2.45
CA CYS A 198 0.44 -6.42 1.13
C CYS A 198 -0.95 -5.81 1.14
N ILE A 199 -1.92 -6.58 1.63
CA ILE A 199 -3.31 -6.15 1.83
C ILE A 199 -3.39 -4.94 2.74
N ARG A 200 -2.71 -4.96 3.89
CA ARG A 200 -2.75 -3.89 4.91
C ARG A 200 -2.14 -2.57 4.43
N ASN A 201 -1.13 -2.65 3.57
CA ASN A 201 -0.46 -1.48 3.01
C ASN A 201 -0.96 -1.12 1.61
N GLY A 202 -1.94 -1.86 1.08
CA GLY A 202 -2.49 -1.68 -0.25
C GLY A 202 -1.48 -1.76 -1.37
N ALA A 203 -0.43 -2.58 -1.24
CA ALA A 203 0.66 -2.60 -2.21
C ALA A 203 0.22 -3.17 -3.57
N VAL A 204 0.66 -2.53 -4.66
CA VAL A 204 0.56 -3.07 -6.02
C VAL A 204 1.99 -3.24 -6.53
N GLY A 205 2.43 -4.48 -6.71
CA GLY A 205 3.81 -4.86 -6.97
C GLY A 205 4.15 -4.91 -8.46
N VAL A 206 5.34 -4.42 -8.80
CA VAL A 206 6.06 -4.76 -10.04
C VAL A 206 7.45 -5.28 -9.66
N TYR A 207 7.98 -6.22 -10.43
CA TYR A 207 9.16 -7.03 -10.07
C TYR A 207 10.31 -6.91 -11.09
N PRO A 208 10.86 -5.70 -11.33
CA PRO A 208 11.97 -5.47 -12.24
C PRO A 208 13.29 -6.08 -11.73
N HIS A 209 14.25 -6.25 -12.63
CA HIS A 209 15.62 -6.55 -12.24
C HIS A 209 16.27 -5.32 -11.57
N ARG A 210 17.18 -5.51 -10.62
CA ARG A 210 17.83 -4.41 -9.87
C ARG A 210 18.50 -3.36 -10.74
N SER A 211 19.08 -3.75 -11.87
CA SER A 211 19.71 -2.81 -12.82
C SER A 211 18.71 -1.85 -13.50
N GLN A 212 17.43 -2.18 -13.48
CA GLN A 212 16.36 -1.35 -14.06
C GLN A 212 15.87 -0.26 -13.11
N VAL A 213 16.41 -0.18 -11.89
CA VAL A 213 15.88 0.67 -10.83
C VAL A 213 16.97 1.47 -10.13
N THR A 214 16.75 2.77 -10.02
CA THR A 214 17.47 3.65 -9.10
C THR A 214 16.53 4.05 -7.96
N ILE A 215 16.99 3.97 -6.71
CA ILE A 215 16.24 4.42 -5.52
C ILE A 215 17.12 5.35 -4.70
N VAL A 216 16.61 6.54 -4.39
CA VAL A 216 17.24 7.56 -3.54
C VAL A 216 16.45 7.71 -2.24
N GLY A 217 17.15 7.99 -1.13
CA GLY A 217 16.52 8.20 0.17
C GLY A 217 16.13 6.91 0.89
N LYS A 218 16.84 5.80 0.66
CA LYS A 218 16.57 4.52 1.36
C LYS A 218 16.68 4.65 2.90
N ASP A 219 17.57 5.50 3.38
CA ASP A 219 17.75 5.86 4.79
C ASP A 219 16.53 6.57 5.40
N SER A 220 15.71 7.22 4.58
CA SER A 220 14.40 7.80 4.95
C SER A 220 13.30 6.75 5.12
N THR A 221 13.60 5.47 4.87
CA THR A 221 12.66 4.36 5.12
C THR A 221 12.90 3.68 6.45
N LYS A 222 11.83 3.18 7.06
CA LYS A 222 11.89 2.16 8.10
C LYS A 222 11.50 0.85 7.46
N GLU A 223 12.26 -0.19 7.77
CA GLU A 223 12.00 -1.52 7.28
C GLU A 223 11.29 -2.36 8.34
N TYR A 224 10.25 -3.06 7.91
CA TYR A 224 9.57 -4.06 8.71
C TYR A 224 9.76 -5.45 8.10
N GLN A 225 10.25 -6.39 8.91
CA GLN A 225 10.41 -7.80 8.55
C GLN A 225 9.54 -8.66 9.47
N PHE A 226 9.01 -9.75 8.94
CA PHE A 226 8.17 -10.69 9.68
C PHE A 226 8.35 -12.12 9.17
N GLY A 227 7.75 -13.08 9.88
CA GLY A 227 7.88 -14.50 9.55
C GLY A 227 9.36 -14.92 9.52
N ARG A 228 9.78 -15.54 8.41
CA ARG A 228 11.16 -16.01 8.20
C ARG A 228 12.17 -14.89 7.92
N LYS A 229 11.71 -13.63 7.77
CA LYS A 229 12.54 -12.46 7.47
C LYS A 229 13.34 -12.57 6.16
N PHE A 230 12.83 -13.35 5.20
CA PHE A 230 13.43 -13.44 3.86
C PHE A 230 13.18 -12.18 3.04
N ASN A 231 12.15 -11.41 3.38
CA ASN A 231 11.80 -10.17 2.72
C ASN A 231 11.56 -9.09 3.77
N GLY A 232 11.87 -7.84 3.41
CA GLY A 232 11.53 -6.65 4.17
C GLY A 232 10.58 -5.75 3.39
N ALA A 233 9.73 -5.03 4.13
CA ALA A 233 8.75 -4.07 3.61
C ALA A 233 9.09 -2.62 4.03
N PRO A 234 10.07 -1.97 3.38
CA PRO A 234 10.36 -0.56 3.54
C PRO A 234 9.17 0.37 3.30
N PHE A 235 8.91 1.25 4.26
CA PHE A 235 7.97 2.37 4.15
C PHE A 235 8.66 3.68 4.56
N CYS A 236 8.23 4.81 3.98
CA CYS A 236 8.75 6.12 4.34
C CYS A 236 8.44 6.42 5.82
N LYS A 237 9.45 6.80 6.62
CA LYS A 237 9.30 7.14 8.04
C LYS A 237 8.38 8.34 8.28
N THR A 238 8.31 9.24 7.31
CA THR A 238 7.58 10.51 7.41
C THR A 238 6.12 10.36 7.01
N CYS A 239 5.84 9.92 5.78
CA CYS A 239 4.47 9.85 5.26
C CYS A 239 3.85 8.44 5.26
N GLY A 240 4.60 7.42 5.67
CA GLY A 240 4.09 6.06 5.83
C GLY A 240 3.76 5.33 4.51
N VAL A 241 4.11 5.89 3.35
CA VAL A 241 3.92 5.23 2.04
C VAL A 241 4.84 4.02 1.96
N HIS A 242 4.29 2.85 1.59
CA HIS A 242 5.07 1.65 1.29
C HIS A 242 5.79 1.82 -0.05
N CYS A 243 7.12 1.72 -0.07
CA CYS A 243 7.91 2.20 -1.21
C CYS A 243 8.36 1.07 -2.15
N PHE A 244 9.06 0.09 -1.61
CA PHE A 244 9.71 -1.01 -2.33
C PHE A 244 9.88 -2.20 -1.40
N GLY A 245 10.30 -3.35 -1.92
CA GLY A 245 10.67 -4.53 -1.13
C GLY A 245 12.18 -4.73 -1.10
N ASN A 246 12.69 -5.26 0.00
CA ASN A 246 14.05 -5.80 0.06
C ASN A 246 13.97 -7.33 0.12
N LEU A 247 14.69 -8.00 -0.78
CA LEU A 247 14.78 -9.46 -0.82
C LEU A 247 16.12 -9.87 -0.20
N TYR A 248 16.05 -10.65 0.88
CA TYR A 248 17.18 -11.25 1.59
C TYR A 248 17.30 -12.75 1.31
N GLY A 249 16.16 -13.40 1.04
CA GLY A 249 16.10 -14.83 0.80
C GLY A 249 16.40 -15.68 2.04
N PRO A 250 16.48 -17.01 1.87
CA PRO A 250 16.88 -17.92 2.94
C PRO A 250 18.36 -17.75 3.33
N PRO A 251 18.75 -18.08 4.58
CA PRO A 251 20.15 -18.10 5.00
C PRO A 251 21.03 -18.94 4.06
N GLN A 252 22.27 -18.49 3.83
CA GLN A 252 23.19 -19.15 2.91
C GLN A 252 23.40 -20.64 3.25
N SER A 253 23.48 -20.97 4.54
CA SER A 253 23.60 -22.35 5.01
C SER A 253 22.44 -23.27 4.62
N ILE A 254 21.25 -22.71 4.36
CA ILE A 254 20.11 -23.44 3.79
C ILE A 254 20.27 -23.54 2.28
N VAL A 255 20.61 -22.43 1.61
CA VAL A 255 20.82 -22.37 0.15
C VAL A 255 21.85 -23.41 -0.29
N ASP A 256 22.96 -23.54 0.42
CA ASP A 256 24.06 -24.46 0.06
C ASP A 256 23.62 -25.94 0.05
N ARG A 257 22.57 -26.29 0.80
CA ARG A 257 22.01 -27.64 0.86
C ARG A 257 20.93 -27.90 -0.19
N LEU A 258 20.49 -26.87 -0.92
CA LEU A 258 19.48 -27.00 -1.95
C LEU A 258 20.07 -27.59 -3.25
N PRO A 259 19.27 -28.33 -4.03
CA PRO A 259 19.64 -28.69 -5.40
C PRO A 259 20.05 -27.47 -6.23
N GLU A 260 20.97 -27.65 -7.18
CA GLU A 260 21.50 -26.57 -8.03
C GLU A 260 20.40 -25.71 -8.67
N ALA A 261 19.36 -26.32 -9.23
CA ALA A 261 18.24 -25.61 -9.81
C ALA A 261 17.54 -24.67 -8.81
N LYS A 262 17.42 -25.08 -7.53
CA LYS A 262 16.83 -24.26 -6.47
C LYS A 262 17.79 -23.16 -6.00
N ARG A 263 19.11 -23.42 -5.99
CA ARG A 263 20.13 -22.38 -5.71
C ARG A 263 20.09 -21.29 -6.76
N GLU A 264 20.04 -21.68 -8.03
CA GLU A 264 19.94 -20.74 -9.15
C GLU A 264 18.61 -19.97 -9.13
N PHE A 265 17.51 -20.62 -8.76
CA PHE A 265 16.24 -19.93 -8.55
C PHE A 265 16.34 -18.85 -7.46
N VAL A 266 16.92 -19.18 -6.29
CA VAL A 266 17.14 -18.20 -5.21
C VAL A 266 18.02 -17.04 -5.70
N ARG A 267 19.11 -17.33 -6.41
CA ARG A 267 20.00 -16.32 -6.99
C ARG A 267 19.23 -15.33 -7.87
N LYS A 268 18.44 -15.83 -8.82
CA LYS A 268 17.61 -15.01 -9.72
C LYS A 268 16.55 -14.20 -8.98
N GLN A 269 15.95 -14.75 -7.92
CA GLN A 269 14.99 -14.01 -7.10
C GLN A 269 15.66 -12.83 -6.37
N LEU A 270 16.88 -12.99 -5.89
CA LEU A 270 17.63 -11.92 -5.20
C LEU A 270 18.09 -10.78 -6.14
N GLU A 271 18.05 -11.01 -7.45
CA GLU A 271 18.32 -9.98 -8.46
C GLU A 271 17.12 -9.06 -8.72
N ILE A 272 15.94 -9.39 -8.17
CA ILE A 272 14.71 -8.59 -8.31
C ILE A 272 14.74 -7.42 -7.32
N GLN A 273 14.20 -6.28 -7.76
CA GLN A 273 13.91 -5.12 -6.91
C GLN A 273 12.39 -4.88 -6.91
N PRO A 274 11.62 -5.49 -5.99
CA PRO A 274 10.18 -5.24 -5.90
C PRO A 274 9.91 -3.76 -5.67
N LEU A 275 9.00 -3.17 -6.46
CA LEU A 275 8.55 -1.79 -6.34
C LEU A 275 7.04 -1.74 -6.13
N ASN A 276 6.58 -0.77 -5.33
CA ASN A 276 5.17 -0.45 -5.27
C ASN A 276 4.83 0.51 -6.42
N VAL A 277 4.00 0.07 -7.38
CA VAL A 277 3.56 0.86 -8.55
C VAL A 277 2.92 2.17 -8.12
N ARG A 278 2.27 2.21 -6.96
CA ARG A 278 1.67 3.44 -6.40
C ARG A 278 2.69 4.56 -6.13
N MET A 279 3.97 4.24 -6.04
CA MET A 279 5.03 5.26 -5.93
C MET A 279 5.26 5.99 -7.24
N LEU A 280 5.00 5.34 -8.38
CA LEU A 280 5.20 5.92 -9.69
C LEU A 280 4.23 7.08 -9.91
N ASN A 281 4.74 8.13 -10.52
CA ASN A 281 3.95 9.25 -10.98
C ASN A 281 3.34 8.88 -12.34
N GLU A 282 2.17 9.42 -12.67
CA GLU A 282 1.55 9.32 -14.01
C GLU A 282 1.32 7.88 -14.48
N VAL A 283 0.80 7.02 -13.61
CA VAL A 283 0.38 5.66 -13.98
C VAL A 283 -1.03 5.71 -14.57
N HIS A 284 -1.19 5.20 -15.80
CA HIS A 284 -2.48 5.00 -16.44
C HIS A 284 -3.08 3.68 -15.98
N TRP A 285 -3.82 3.71 -14.86
CA TRP A 285 -4.29 2.50 -14.19
C TRP A 285 -5.33 1.71 -14.99
N GLU A 286 -6.17 2.37 -15.80
CA GLU A 286 -7.20 1.74 -16.63
C GLU A 286 -6.63 0.71 -17.63
N GLY A 287 -5.38 0.91 -18.06
CA GLY A 287 -4.69 0.04 -19.02
C GLY A 287 -3.94 -1.13 -18.39
N LEU A 288 -3.91 -1.25 -17.06
CA LEU A 288 -3.12 -2.26 -16.37
C LEU A 288 -3.94 -3.53 -16.07
N ASP A 289 -3.47 -4.68 -16.56
CA ASP A 289 -3.96 -5.99 -16.13
C ASP A 289 -3.32 -6.37 -14.78
N ILE A 290 -3.91 -5.92 -13.69
CA ILE A 290 -3.45 -6.24 -12.34
C ILE A 290 -3.88 -7.67 -12.00
N LYS A 291 -2.91 -8.58 -11.98
CA LYS A 291 -3.15 -9.96 -11.58
C LYS A 291 -3.33 -10.04 -10.08
N TRP A 292 -4.35 -10.76 -9.65
CA TRP A 292 -4.52 -11.12 -8.25
C TRP A 292 -3.85 -12.46 -8.00
N ALA A 293 -2.82 -12.48 -7.15
CA ALA A 293 -2.03 -13.68 -6.88
C ALA A 293 -2.16 -14.09 -5.40
N ASN A 294 -2.49 -15.36 -5.17
CA ASN A 294 -2.47 -16.00 -3.85
C ASN A 294 -1.14 -16.73 -3.60
N GLU A 295 -0.02 -16.08 -3.93
CA GLU A 295 1.32 -16.70 -3.85
C GLU A 295 1.91 -16.61 -2.43
N GLY A 296 1.23 -15.94 -1.48
CA GLY A 296 1.72 -15.69 -0.13
C GLY A 296 1.58 -16.85 0.87
N THR A 297 0.93 -17.96 0.49
CA THR A 297 0.64 -19.07 1.42
C THR A 297 0.92 -20.48 0.87
N GLU A 298 1.05 -20.67 -0.45
CA GLU A 298 1.30 -21.99 -1.02
C GLU A 298 2.79 -22.36 -0.99
N GLY A 299 3.12 -23.46 -0.30
CA GLY A 299 4.46 -24.08 -0.34
C GLY A 299 5.32 -23.96 0.92
N TYR A 300 4.82 -23.37 2.00
CA TYR A 300 5.54 -23.26 3.28
C TYR A 300 4.81 -23.95 4.44
N THR A 301 4.36 -25.19 4.26
CA THR A 301 4.09 -26.08 5.39
C THR A 301 5.45 -26.47 5.99
N LEU A 302 5.71 -26.05 7.24
CA LEU A 302 6.59 -26.83 8.10
C LEU A 302 5.75 -28.03 8.52
N SER A 303 6.26 -29.24 8.29
CA SER A 303 5.70 -30.42 8.96
C SER A 303 5.75 -30.21 10.47
N ASP A 304 4.68 -30.62 11.14
CA ASP A 304 4.40 -30.48 12.58
C ASP A 304 5.61 -30.45 13.52
#